data_AF-A0A9P8TTA8-F1
#
_entry.id   AF-A0A9P8TTA8-F1
#
_cell.length_a   1.000
_cell.length_b   1.000
_cell.length_c   1.000
_cell.angle_alpha   90.00
_cell.angle_beta   90.00
_cell.angle_gamma   90.00
#
_symmetry.space_group_name_H-M   'P 1'
#
loop_
_entity.id
_entity.type
_entity.pdbx_description
1 polymer ?
#
loop_
_entity_poly.entity_id
_entity_poly.type
_entity_poly.pdbx_seq_one_letter_code
_entity_poly.pdbx_strand_id
1 'polypeptide(L)'
;MEGLMQKLGDGSVTHQNIPIDASVPGLFQSDARCSEDVPLPGRFQAMRLVEAALDAQILLHIIHRPSFEFCFNMVYSLEPSEYSAKERRFLPLLYAVLAYGSLFVDPYAERLEYGEVITRA
;
A
#
# COMPACT_ATOMS: atom_id res chain seq x y z
N MET A 1 -8.78 -31.41 -56.48
CA MET A 1 -9.39 -30.10 -56.24
C MET A 1 -10.44 -30.29 -55.15
N GLU A 2 -10.03 -30.32 -53.88
CA GLU A 2 -9.80 -29.09 -53.07
C GLU A 2 -11.14 -28.37 -52.91
N GLY A 3 -11.78 -28.34 -51.75
CA GLY A 3 -11.23 -27.85 -50.49
C GLY A 3 -11.93 -26.52 -50.17
N LEU A 4 -12.17 -26.28 -48.87
CA LEU A 4 -12.79 -25.08 -48.27
C LEU A 4 -14.31 -24.91 -48.40
N MET A 5 -15.02 -25.11 -47.28
CA MET A 5 -15.43 -24.03 -46.36
C MET A 5 -16.10 -24.68 -45.14
N GLN A 6 -15.32 -24.85 -44.07
CA GLN A 6 -15.36 -24.01 -42.87
C GLN A 6 -16.50 -24.38 -41.92
N LYS A 7 -16.15 -25.34 -41.07
CA LYS A 7 -16.77 -25.69 -39.81
C LYS A 7 -16.66 -24.47 -38.87
N LEU A 8 -17.77 -23.76 -38.64
CA LEU A 8 -17.84 -22.75 -37.58
C LEU A 8 -17.73 -23.45 -36.24
N GLY A 9 -16.62 -23.20 -35.56
CA GLY A 9 -16.29 -23.77 -34.27
C GLY A 9 -17.20 -23.23 -33.18
N ASP A 10 -17.70 -24.15 -32.35
CA ASP A 10 -18.32 -23.85 -31.08
C ASP A 10 -17.28 -23.19 -30.17
N GLY A 11 -17.44 -21.88 -29.94
CA GLY A 11 -16.64 -21.11 -29.00
C GLY A 11 -16.94 -21.54 -27.57
N SER A 12 -16.39 -22.69 -27.16
CA SER A 12 -16.30 -23.04 -25.75
C SER A 12 -15.29 -22.08 -25.10
N VAL A 13 -15.83 -21.05 -24.45
CA VAL A 13 -15.05 -20.22 -23.53
C VAL A 13 -14.66 -21.13 -22.37
N THR A 14 -13.47 -21.72 -22.47
CA THR A 14 -12.82 -22.37 -21.34
C THR A 14 -12.51 -21.27 -20.32
N HIS A 15 -13.39 -21.11 -19.34
CA HIS A 15 -13.02 -20.48 -18.08
C HIS A 15 -11.88 -21.31 -17.50
N GLN A 16 -10.65 -20.88 -17.72
CA GLN A 16 -9.49 -21.47 -17.06
C GLN A 16 -9.62 -21.14 -15.57
N ASN A 17 -10.19 -22.08 -14.82
CA ASN A 17 -10.18 -22.02 -13.36
C ASN A 17 -8.72 -22.04 -12.92
N ILE A 18 -8.28 -20.95 -12.30
CA ILE A 18 -6.94 -20.83 -11.73
C ILE A 18 -6.83 -21.92 -10.64
N PRO A 19 -5.81 -22.79 -10.69
CA PRO A 19 -5.60 -23.80 -9.64
C PRO A 19 -5.41 -23.10 -8.29
N ILE A 20 -6.21 -23.48 -7.29
CA ILE A 20 -6.17 -22.90 -5.94
C ILE A 20 -4.80 -23.10 -5.25
N ASP A 21 -3.99 -24.03 -5.77
CA ASP A 21 -2.62 -24.33 -5.32
C ASP A 21 -1.52 -23.51 -6.02
N ALA A 22 -1.87 -22.58 -6.91
CA ALA A 22 -0.90 -21.64 -7.43
C ALA A 22 -0.43 -20.75 -6.27
N SER A 23 0.82 -20.96 -5.82
CA SER A 23 1.51 -20.06 -4.91
C SER A 23 1.43 -18.66 -5.49
N VAL A 24 0.49 -17.86 -4.97
CA VAL A 24 0.32 -16.47 -5.36
C VAL A 24 1.67 -15.80 -5.14
N PRO A 25 2.25 -15.12 -6.15
CA PRO A 25 3.50 -14.42 -5.96
C PRO A 25 3.34 -13.50 -4.76
N GLY A 26 4.12 -13.77 -3.73
CA GLY A 26 4.11 -13.02 -2.48
C GLY A 26 4.71 -11.65 -2.70
N LEU A 27 4.01 -10.77 -3.42
CA LEU A 27 4.39 -9.37 -3.66
C LEU A 27 4.65 -8.61 -2.36
N PHE A 28 4.13 -9.11 -1.24
CA PHE A 28 4.31 -8.60 0.11
C PHE A 28 4.84 -9.65 1.09
N GLN A 29 5.35 -10.79 0.60
CA GLN A 29 6.06 -11.72 1.49
C GLN A 29 7.39 -11.05 1.86
N SER A 30 7.50 -10.63 3.11
CA SER A 30 8.76 -10.13 3.66
C SER A 30 9.79 -11.26 3.64
N ASP A 31 10.63 -11.29 2.62
CA ASP A 31 11.88 -12.03 2.68
C ASP A 31 12.70 -11.44 3.82
N ALA A 32 13.00 -12.25 4.83
CA ALA A 32 13.67 -11.87 6.06
C ALA A 32 15.15 -11.41 5.89
N ARG A 33 15.53 -10.92 4.70
CA ARG A 33 16.92 -10.65 4.31
C ARG A 33 17.39 -9.23 4.56
N CYS A 34 16.58 -8.36 5.16
CA CYS A 34 17.08 -7.09 5.69
C CYS A 34 16.11 -6.53 6.74
N SER A 35 16.10 -7.13 7.93
CA SER A 35 15.46 -6.53 9.11
C SER A 35 16.38 -5.49 9.75
N GLU A 36 16.95 -4.57 8.95
CA GLU A 36 17.27 -3.26 9.50
C GLU A 36 15.90 -2.67 9.87
N ASP A 37 15.64 -2.51 11.16
CA ASP A 37 14.35 -2.06 11.67
C ASP A 37 14.13 -0.62 11.21
N VAL A 38 13.54 -0.45 10.02
CA VAL A 38 13.27 0.86 9.45
C VAL A 38 12.27 1.54 10.39
N PRO A 39 12.64 2.65 11.04
CA PRO A 39 11.76 3.30 11.98
C PRO A 39 10.56 3.89 11.24
N LEU A 40 9.38 3.78 11.86
CA LEU A 40 8.21 4.46 11.36
C LEU A 40 8.42 5.98 11.44
N PRO A 41 7.92 6.75 10.44
CA PRO A 41 7.90 8.19 10.54
C PRO A 41 7.04 8.63 11.74
N GLY A 42 7.27 9.85 12.23
CA GLY A 42 6.45 10.39 13.31
C GLY A 42 4.95 10.34 12.97
N ARG A 43 4.11 9.98 13.94
CA ARG A 43 2.67 9.72 13.73
C ARG A 43 1.95 10.83 12.94
N PHE A 44 2.27 12.09 13.23
CA PHE A 44 1.70 13.24 12.52
C PHE A 44 2.08 13.25 11.03
N GLN A 45 3.36 13.10 10.72
CA GLN A 45 3.85 13.03 9.34
C GLN A 45 3.25 11.83 8.60
N ALA A 46 3.17 10.67 9.27
CA ALA A 46 2.58 9.47 8.71
C ALA A 46 1.10 9.66 8.37
N MET A 47 0.35 10.28 9.28
CA MET A 47 -1.08 10.57 9.08
C MET A 47 -1.29 11.53 7.91
N ARG A 48 -0.47 12.59 7.79
CA ARG A 48 -0.50 13.50 6.63
C ARG A 48 -0.30 12.76 5.30
N LEU A 49 0.68 11.84 5.25
CA LEU A 49 0.94 11.05 4.05
C LEU A 49 -0.20 10.09 3.73
N VAL A 50 -0.77 9.43 4.75
CA VAL A 50 -1.90 8.51 4.59
C VAL A 50 -3.14 9.24 4.08
N GLU A 51 -3.47 10.41 4.62
CA GLU A 51 -4.62 11.20 4.15
C GLU A 51 -4.43 11.63 2.69
N ALA A 52 -3.25 12.18 2.35
CA ALA A 52 -2.93 12.55 0.97
C ALA A 52 -3.02 11.36 0.01
N ALA A 53 -2.59 10.17 0.44
CA ALA A 53 -2.69 8.93 -0.32
C ALA A 53 -4.15 8.49 -0.55
N LEU A 54 -5.00 8.52 0.48
CA LEU A 54 -6.39 8.08 0.39
C LEU A 54 -7.25 9.08 -0.39
N ASP A 55 -6.96 10.36 -0.28
CA ASP A 55 -7.66 11.43 -1.02
C ASP A 55 -7.41 11.34 -2.52
N ALA A 56 -6.25 10.84 -2.96
CA ALA A 56 -5.92 10.65 -4.37
C ALA A 56 -6.73 9.55 -5.11
N GLN A 57 -7.74 8.94 -4.45
CA GLN A 57 -8.78 8.01 -4.95
C GLN A 57 -8.33 6.68 -5.59
N ILE A 58 -7.11 6.55 -6.11
CA ILE A 58 -6.62 5.32 -6.79
C ILE A 58 -6.60 4.11 -5.84
N LEU A 59 -6.35 4.34 -4.55
CA LEU A 59 -6.23 3.29 -3.54
C LEU A 59 -7.57 2.80 -2.96
N LEU A 60 -8.67 3.54 -3.15
CA LEU A 60 -9.95 3.25 -2.48
C LEU A 60 -10.59 1.93 -2.90
N HIS A 61 -10.29 1.45 -4.11
CA HIS A 61 -10.81 0.16 -4.57
C HIS A 61 -10.10 -1.05 -3.95
N ILE A 62 -8.95 -0.83 -3.29
CA ILE A 62 -8.10 -1.89 -2.75
C ILE A 62 -8.04 -1.82 -1.21
N ILE A 63 -8.12 -0.62 -0.64
CA ILE A 63 -7.97 -0.40 0.80
C ILE A 63 -9.32 -0.09 1.45
N HIS A 64 -9.74 -0.96 2.37
CA HIS A 64 -10.88 -0.69 3.24
C HIS A 64 -10.49 0.30 4.35
N ARG A 65 -10.87 1.58 4.19
CA ARG A 65 -10.46 2.70 5.06
C ARG A 65 -10.64 2.43 6.57
N PRO A 66 -11.80 1.93 7.06
CA PRO A 66 -11.96 1.65 8.49
C PRO A 66 -10.97 0.63 9.04
N SER A 67 -10.68 -0.43 8.27
CA SER A 67 -9.72 -1.46 8.69
C SER A 67 -8.28 -0.94 8.65
N PHE A 68 -7.96 -0.12 7.65
CA PHE A 68 -6.65 0.50 7.55
C PHE A 68 -6.38 1.44 8.73
N GLU A 69 -7.32 2.33 9.05
CA GLU A 69 -7.20 3.27 10.18
C GLU A 69 -7.08 2.55 11.53
N PHE A 70 -7.83 1.47 11.73
CA PHE A 70 -7.70 0.64 12.93
C PHE A 70 -6.29 0.05 13.06
N CYS A 71 -5.77 -0.57 11.99
CA CYS A 71 -4.42 -1.15 11.98
C CYS A 71 -3.33 -0.09 12.12
N PHE A 72 -3.50 1.08 11.47
CA PHE A 72 -2.61 2.23 11.62
C PHE A 72 -2.53 2.68 13.09
N ASN A 73 -3.68 2.91 13.73
CA ASN A 73 -3.70 3.33 15.13
C ASN A 73 -3.08 2.27 16.05
N MET A 74 -3.29 0.98 15.77
CA MET A 74 -2.69 -0.10 16.54
C MET A 74 -1.16 -0.08 16.45
N VAL A 75 -0.60 0.00 15.24
CA VAL A 75 0.86 0.03 15.01
C VAL A 75 1.52 1.24 15.68
N TYR A 76 0.86 2.40 15.68
CA TYR A 76 1.37 3.61 16.34
C TYR A 76 1.12 3.67 17.85
N SER A 77 0.39 2.70 18.43
CA SER A 77 0.15 2.60 19.87
C SER A 77 1.03 1.56 20.56
N LEU A 78 1.79 0.78 19.79
CA LEU A 78 2.62 -0.33 20.24
C LEU A 78 4.10 -0.01 19.97
N GLU A 79 4.99 -0.51 20.83
CA GLU A 79 6.41 -0.54 20.51
C GLU A 79 6.71 -1.62 19.44
N PRO A 80 7.75 -1.45 18.60
CA PRO A 80 8.13 -2.46 17.61
C PRO A 80 8.35 -3.87 18.17
N SER A 81 8.80 -3.95 19.43
CA SER A 81 8.99 -5.19 20.20
C SER A 81 7.67 -5.93 20.49
N GLU A 82 6.55 -5.22 20.51
CA GLU A 82 5.22 -5.72 20.86
C GLU A 82 4.41 -6.18 19.63
N TYR A 83 4.94 -6.00 18.41
CA TYR A 83 4.22 -6.33 17.18
C TYR A 83 3.96 -7.84 17.05
N SER A 84 2.68 -8.21 16.97
CA SER A 84 2.29 -9.57 16.63
C SER A 84 2.55 -9.85 15.14
N ALA A 85 2.26 -11.07 14.69
CA ALA A 85 2.31 -11.40 13.27
C ALA A 85 1.35 -10.54 12.43
N LYS A 86 0.27 -10.03 13.03
CA LYS A 86 -0.72 -9.19 12.35
C LYS A 86 -0.15 -7.82 12.00
N GLU A 87 0.43 -7.12 12.98
CA GLU A 87 1.03 -5.79 12.78
C GLU A 87 2.21 -5.87 11.82
N ARG A 88 3.07 -6.89 11.97
CA ARG A 88 4.19 -7.12 11.05
C ARG A 88 3.77 -7.34 9.61
N ARG A 89 2.64 -8.04 9.37
CA ARG A 89 2.08 -8.23 8.03
C ARG A 89 1.43 -6.98 7.46
N PHE A 90 1.03 -6.04 8.32
CA PHE A 90 0.46 -4.76 7.90
C PHE A 90 1.53 -3.73 7.52
N LEU A 91 2.74 -3.81 8.09
CA LEU A 91 3.82 -2.85 7.83
C LEU A 91 4.14 -2.65 6.34
N PRO A 92 4.28 -3.68 5.49
CA PRO A 92 4.52 -3.48 4.06
C PRO A 92 3.44 -2.65 3.37
N LEU A 93 2.17 -2.89 3.71
CA LEU A 93 1.05 -2.11 3.20
C LEU A 93 1.12 -0.66 3.68
N LEU A 94 1.40 -0.45 4.96
CA LEU A 94 1.57 0.89 5.52
C LEU A 94 2.67 1.66 4.79
N TYR A 95 3.85 1.06 4.61
CA TYR A 95 4.97 1.69 3.90
C TYR A 95 4.64 1.99 2.43
N ALA A 96 3.92 1.11 1.73
CA ALA A 96 3.47 1.37 0.37
C ALA A 96 2.54 2.59 0.29
N VAL A 97 1.60 2.72 1.25
CA VAL A 97 0.69 3.88 1.33
C VAL A 97 1.46 5.15 1.66
N LEU A 98 2.42 5.11 2.58
CA LEU A 98 3.27 6.25 2.92
C LEU A 98 4.10 6.73 1.73
N ALA A 99 4.72 5.78 0.99
CA ALA A 99 5.47 6.07 -0.21
C ALA A 99 4.57 6.70 -1.29
N TYR A 100 3.37 6.17 -1.49
CA TYR A 100 2.40 6.76 -2.43
C TYR A 100 1.95 8.16 -2.01
N GLY A 101 1.65 8.37 -0.73
CA GLY A 101 1.28 9.67 -0.17
C GLY A 101 2.36 10.74 -0.34
N SER A 102 3.62 10.34 -0.33
CA SER A 102 4.75 11.27 -0.54
C SER A 102 4.76 11.91 -1.92
N LEU A 103 4.04 11.36 -2.91
CA LEU A 103 3.88 11.95 -4.23
C LEU A 103 3.00 13.21 -4.22
N PHE A 104 2.17 13.38 -3.18
CA PHE A 104 1.17 14.44 -3.08
C PHE A 104 1.48 15.46 -1.98
N VAL A 105 2.42 15.15 -1.09
CA VAL A 105 2.83 16.05 -0.01
C VAL A 105 4.09 16.80 -0.42
N ASP A 106 4.03 18.13 -0.41
CA ASP A 106 5.22 18.95 -0.60
C ASP A 106 6.15 18.84 0.63
N PRO A 107 7.39 18.33 0.47
CA PRO A 107 8.34 18.19 1.58
C PRO A 107 8.84 19.54 2.12
N TYR A 108 8.62 20.64 1.40
CA TYR A 108 9.08 21.98 1.79
C TYR A 108 7.99 22.84 2.43
N ALA A 109 6.72 22.43 2.38
CA ALA A 109 5.61 23.21 2.93
C ALA A 109 5.79 23.53 4.44
N GLU A 110 6.23 22.57 5.25
CA GLU A 110 6.47 22.78 6.69
C GLU A 110 7.72 23.66 6.97
N ARG A 111 8.67 23.70 6.02
CA ARG A 111 9.92 24.45 6.18
C ARG A 111 9.74 25.94 5.90
N LEU A 112 8.75 26.27 5.06
CA LEU A 112 8.40 27.65 4.72
C LEU A 112 7.61 28.34 5.85
N GLU A 113 6.77 27.61 6.58
CA GLU A 113 6.06 28.16 7.74
C GLU A 113 7.05 28.67 8.81
N TYR A 114 8.12 27.92 9.11
CA TYR A 114 9.17 28.35 10.05
C TYR A 114 9.97 29.57 9.57
N GLY A 115 10.28 29.65 8.27
CA GLY A 115 10.98 30.80 7.69
C GLY A 115 10.15 32.09 7.81
N GLU A 116 8.84 31.99 7.63
CA GLU A 116 7.94 33.13 7.78
C GLU A 116 7.81 33.59 9.24
N VAL A 117 7.81 32.68 10.22
CA VAL A 117 7.79 33.06 11.65
C VAL A 117 9.06 33.80 12.06
N ILE A 118 10.24 33.40 11.56
CA ILE A 118 11.52 34.06 11.85
C ILE A 118 11.58 35.45 11.20
N THR A 119 10.95 35.65 10.04
CA THR A 119 10.97 36.95 9.35
C THR A 119 9.98 37.96 9.96
N ARG A 120 9.07 37.51 10.84
CA ARG A 120 8.04 38.34 11.50
C ARG A 120 8.33 38.64 12.98
N ALA A 121 9.43 38.13 13.54
CA ALA A 121 9.90 38.43 14.91
C ALA A 121 11.03 39.47 14.88
#